data_AF-A0A354NX22-F1
#
_entry.id   AF-A0A354NX22-F1
#
_cell.length_a   1.000
_cell.length_b   1.000
_cell.length_c   1.000
_cell.angle_alpha   90.00
_cell.angle_beta   90.00
_cell.angle_gamma   90.00
#
_symmetry.space_group_name_H-M   'P 1'
#
loop_
_entity.id
_entity.type
_entity.pdbx_description
1 polymer ?
#
loop_
_entity_poly.entity_id
_entity_poly.type
_entity_poly.pdbx_seq_one_letter_code
_entity_poly.pdbx_strand_id
1 'polypeptide(L)'
;KPRVALLSVGAESGKGNRQVRETSELLGKSGLNFVGNVEAHDLLTNSVEVAVCDGFVGNIVMKLTEGIGRATAELVRTRLDGKMAGEDVDSVADEIFELSNQVETRGGGPLFGVNGVSVVGHGAARAEAVKRAIGMAKLAVDTGFVSQMYQDLESVHARLEEQ
;
A
#
# COMPACT_ATOMS: atom_id res chain seq x y z
N LYS A 1 -6.36 16.77 3.11
CA LYS A 1 -5.03 16.21 3.47
C LYS A 1 -5.23 14.73 3.79
N PRO A 2 -4.42 13.81 3.23
CA PRO A 2 -4.57 12.37 3.47
C PRO A 2 -4.35 12.02 4.93
N ARG A 3 -5.16 11.13 5.50
CA ARG A 3 -4.98 10.56 6.84
C ARG A 3 -3.80 9.60 6.80
N VAL A 4 -2.80 9.89 7.62
CA VAL A 4 -1.59 9.08 7.77
C VAL A 4 -1.66 8.36 9.10
N ALA A 5 -1.45 7.05 9.11
CA ALA A 5 -1.38 6.26 10.34
C ALA A 5 -0.15 5.37 10.37
N LEU A 6 0.19 4.89 11.56
CA LEU A 6 1.28 3.96 11.80
C LEU A 6 0.70 2.58 12.10
N LEU A 7 1.13 1.57 11.35
CA LEU A 7 0.70 0.20 11.57
C LEU A 7 1.27 -0.31 12.91
N SER A 8 0.39 -0.83 13.76
CA SER A 8 0.73 -1.32 15.08
C SER A 8 -0.09 -2.56 15.45
N VAL A 9 0.21 -3.11 16.61
CA VAL A 9 -0.52 -4.25 17.23
C VAL A 9 -1.71 -3.79 18.08
N GLY A 10 -2.05 -2.50 18.03
CA GLY A 10 -3.17 -1.90 18.74
C GLY A 10 -3.26 -0.40 18.44
N ALA A 11 -4.48 0.13 18.44
CA ALA A 11 -4.77 1.53 18.13
C ALA A 11 -4.37 2.50 19.25
N GLU A 12 -4.16 2.02 20.48
CA GLU A 12 -3.84 2.90 21.61
C GLU A 12 -2.43 3.50 21.49
N SER A 13 -2.29 4.75 21.95
CA SER A 13 -1.00 5.42 22.07
C SER A 13 -0.05 4.61 22.98
N GLY A 14 1.11 4.23 22.47
CA GLY A 14 2.11 3.44 23.20
C GLY A 14 2.11 1.94 22.89
N LYS A 15 1.18 1.43 22.07
CA LYS A 15 1.25 0.06 21.53
C LYS A 15 2.32 -0.06 20.45
N GLY A 16 2.83 -1.28 20.28
CA GLY A 16 3.90 -1.60 19.34
C GLY A 16 5.26 -1.77 20.01
N ASN A 17 6.25 -2.12 19.18
CA ASN A 17 7.64 -2.23 19.60
C ASN A 17 8.28 -0.83 19.77
N ARG A 18 9.55 -0.78 20.16
CA ARG A 18 10.28 0.48 20.36
C ARG A 18 10.25 1.38 19.11
N GLN A 19 10.49 0.81 17.93
CA GLN A 19 10.49 1.54 16.66
C GLN A 19 9.12 2.20 16.39
N VAL A 20 8.02 1.47 16.60
CA VAL A 20 6.66 1.99 16.40
C VAL A 20 6.36 3.13 17.39
N ARG A 21 6.72 2.98 18.67
CA ARG A 21 6.48 4.02 19.67
C ARG A 21 7.25 5.32 19.37
N GLU A 22 8.55 5.21 19.10
CA GLU A 22 9.39 6.35 18.75
C GLU A 22 8.92 7.02 17.44
N THR A 23 8.52 6.23 16.44
CA THR A 23 8.00 6.76 15.17
C THR A 23 6.66 7.48 15.35
N SER A 24 5.78 6.98 16.21
CA SER A 24 4.48 7.62 16.52
C SER A 24 4.68 9.03 17.10
N GLU A 25 5.64 9.19 18.00
CA GLU A 25 6.00 10.51 18.56
C GLU A 25 6.55 11.47 17.50
N LEU A 26 7.39 10.97 16.59
CA LEU A 26 7.94 11.77 15.48
C LEU A 26 6.85 12.19 14.49
N LEU A 27 5.99 11.25 14.09
CA LEU A 27 4.87 11.53 13.17
C LEU A 27 3.87 12.51 13.78
N GLY A 28 3.62 12.43 15.09
CA GLY A 28 2.79 13.40 15.82
C GLY A 28 3.30 14.84 15.76
N LYS A 29 4.61 15.04 15.55
CA LYS A 29 5.26 16.35 15.44
C LYS A 29 5.53 16.79 14.00
N SER A 30 5.25 15.93 13.02
CA SER A 30 5.65 16.14 11.61
C SER A 30 4.83 17.19 10.83
N GLY A 31 3.69 17.64 11.37
CA GLY A 31 2.74 18.49 10.65
C GLY A 31 1.91 17.76 9.56
N LEU A 32 2.09 16.44 9.41
CA LEU A 32 1.20 15.58 8.64
C LEU A 32 -0.16 15.46 9.34
N ASN A 33 -1.19 15.05 8.59
CA ASN A 33 -2.48 14.67 9.17
C ASN A 33 -2.38 13.25 9.78
N PHE A 34 -1.58 13.13 10.83
CA PHE A 34 -1.32 11.89 11.54
C PHE A 34 -2.49 11.55 12.47
N VAL A 35 -3.16 10.42 12.23
CA VAL A 35 -4.36 9.98 12.97
C VAL A 35 -4.07 8.92 14.03
N GLY A 36 -2.79 8.63 14.29
CA GLY A 36 -2.35 7.67 15.30
C GLY A 36 -2.05 6.28 14.74
N ASN A 37 -2.19 5.28 15.61
CA ASN A 37 -1.94 3.89 15.25
C ASN A 37 -3.18 3.23 14.63
N VAL A 38 -2.97 2.31 13.70
CA VAL A 38 -4.01 1.44 13.13
C VAL A 38 -3.57 -0.01 13.19
N GLU A 39 -4.52 -0.93 13.20
CA GLU A 39 -4.28 -2.37 13.13
C GLU A 39 -4.37 -2.88 11.69
N ALA A 40 -3.88 -4.10 11.45
CA ALA A 40 -3.85 -4.66 10.09
C ALA A 40 -5.24 -4.80 9.44
N HIS A 41 -6.29 -5.01 10.23
CA HIS A 41 -7.66 -5.13 9.71
C HIS A 41 -8.24 -3.78 9.26
N ASP A 42 -7.77 -2.66 9.81
CA ASP A 42 -8.18 -1.31 9.39
C ASP A 42 -7.73 -0.97 7.97
N LEU A 43 -6.70 -1.67 7.47
CA LEU A 43 -6.22 -1.53 6.10
C LEU A 43 -7.26 -2.00 5.06
N LEU A 44 -8.23 -2.82 5.47
CA LEU A 44 -9.25 -3.39 4.61
C LEU A 44 -10.54 -2.56 4.57
N THR A 45 -10.69 -1.57 5.46
CA THR A 45 -11.94 -0.83 5.67
C THR A 45 -11.87 0.64 5.24
N ASN A 46 -10.83 1.04 4.49
CA ASN A 46 -10.57 2.43 4.09
C ASN A 46 -10.51 3.40 5.30
N SER A 47 -10.05 2.90 6.45
CA SER A 47 -9.90 3.71 7.66
C SER A 47 -8.87 4.82 7.51
N VAL A 48 -7.89 4.67 6.60
CA VAL A 48 -6.80 5.64 6.34
C VAL A 48 -6.39 5.62 4.86
N GLU A 49 -5.84 6.74 4.38
CA GLU A 49 -5.30 6.82 3.00
C GLU A 49 -3.84 6.37 2.92
N VAL A 50 -3.07 6.53 4.01
CA VAL A 50 -1.66 6.12 4.09
C VAL A 50 -1.41 5.39 5.41
N ALA A 51 -0.94 4.14 5.34
CA ALA A 51 -0.45 3.39 6.48
C ALA A 51 1.07 3.20 6.36
N VAL A 52 1.80 3.60 7.39
CA VAL A 52 3.27 3.53 7.48
C VAL A 52 3.66 2.30 8.28
N CYS A 53 4.67 1.56 7.83
CA CYS A 53 5.28 0.45 8.55
C CYS A 53 6.74 0.29 8.09
N ASP A 54 7.52 -0.52 8.81
CA ASP A 54 8.82 -0.95 8.30
C ASP A 54 8.67 -1.97 7.15
N GLY A 55 9.74 -2.12 6.36
CA GLY A 55 9.71 -2.97 5.18
C GLY A 55 9.52 -4.46 5.45
N PHE A 56 9.84 -4.95 6.65
CA PHE A 56 9.62 -6.35 7.00
C PHE A 56 8.13 -6.60 7.27
N VAL A 57 7.51 -5.78 8.12
CA VAL A 57 6.07 -5.88 8.42
C VAL A 57 5.24 -5.62 7.16
N GLY A 58 5.55 -4.57 6.39
CA GLY A 58 4.82 -4.24 5.16
C GLY A 58 4.84 -5.37 4.13
N ASN A 59 5.99 -6.03 3.95
CA ASN A 59 6.11 -7.16 3.03
C ASN A 59 5.31 -8.38 3.48
N ILE A 60 5.30 -8.67 4.79
CA ILE A 60 4.46 -9.75 5.36
C ILE A 60 2.98 -9.44 5.14
N VAL A 61 2.53 -8.24 5.49
CA VAL A 61 1.11 -7.84 5.33
C VAL A 61 0.69 -7.91 3.88
N MET A 62 1.48 -7.34 2.96
CA MET A 62 1.20 -7.37 1.52
C MET A 62 1.06 -8.80 0.99
N LYS A 63 2.05 -9.67 1.27
CA LYS A 63 2.02 -11.06 0.79
C LYS A 63 0.89 -11.88 1.41
N LEU A 64 0.56 -11.62 2.68
CA LEU A 64 -0.56 -12.28 3.35
C LEU A 64 -1.88 -11.87 2.69
N THR A 65 -2.10 -10.58 2.42
CA THR A 65 -3.29 -10.08 1.73
C THR A 65 -3.43 -10.67 0.32
N GLU A 66 -2.34 -10.71 -0.45
CA GLU A 66 -2.30 -11.33 -1.78
C GLU A 66 -2.66 -12.83 -1.72
N GLY A 67 -2.07 -13.55 -0.76
CA GLY A 67 -2.28 -14.98 -0.56
C GLY A 67 -3.71 -15.33 -0.12
N ILE A 68 -4.26 -14.57 0.83
CA ILE A 68 -5.66 -14.72 1.26
C ILE A 68 -6.59 -14.45 0.08
N GLY A 69 -6.38 -13.36 -0.65
CA GLY A 69 -7.19 -13.01 -1.81
C GLY A 69 -7.25 -14.10 -2.87
N ARG A 70 -6.09 -14.69 -3.21
CA ARG A 70 -6.00 -15.83 -4.15
C ARG A 70 -6.77 -17.05 -3.64
N ALA A 71 -6.55 -17.42 -2.39
CA ALA A 71 -7.23 -18.57 -1.78
C ALA A 71 -8.75 -18.36 -1.68
N THR A 72 -9.20 -17.14 -1.37
CA THR A 72 -10.63 -16.80 -1.30
C THR A 72 -11.27 -16.86 -2.68
N ALA A 73 -10.63 -16.31 -3.72
CA ALA A 73 -11.12 -16.40 -5.09
C ALA A 73 -11.29 -17.87 -5.54
N GLU A 74 -10.30 -18.71 -5.30
CA GLU A 74 -10.37 -20.15 -5.61
C GLU A 74 -11.46 -20.89 -4.81
N LEU A 75 -11.61 -20.53 -3.54
CA LEU A 75 -12.66 -21.09 -2.68
C LEU A 75 -14.06 -20.73 -3.21
N VAL A 76 -14.26 -19.48 -3.65
CA VAL A 76 -15.52 -19.02 -4.25
C VAL A 76 -15.83 -19.83 -5.50
N ARG A 77 -14.87 -19.97 -6.42
CA ARG A 77 -15.02 -20.81 -7.63
C ARG A 77 -15.44 -22.23 -7.27
N THR A 78 -14.72 -22.86 -6.35
CA THR A 78 -14.97 -24.25 -5.95
C THR A 78 -16.33 -24.44 -5.25
N ARG A 79 -16.75 -23.49 -4.42
CA ARG A 79 -17.96 -23.65 -3.59
C ARG A 79 -19.24 -23.34 -4.34
N LEU A 80 -19.17 -22.49 -5.35
CA LEU A 80 -20.30 -22.07 -6.18
C LEU A 80 -20.37 -22.79 -7.53
N ASP A 81 -19.37 -23.61 -7.85
CA ASP A 81 -19.41 -24.50 -9.01
C ASP A 81 -20.70 -25.34 -9.03
N GLY A 82 -21.36 -25.36 -10.19
CA GLY A 82 -22.66 -26.00 -10.40
C GLY A 82 -23.85 -25.40 -9.63
N LYS A 83 -23.66 -24.35 -8.82
CA LYS A 83 -24.75 -23.68 -8.05
C LYS A 83 -25.17 -22.34 -8.65
N MET A 84 -24.29 -21.70 -9.39
CA MET A 84 -24.52 -20.44 -10.09
C MET A 84 -23.95 -20.55 -11.52
N ALA A 85 -24.26 -19.58 -12.39
CA ALA A 85 -23.64 -19.52 -13.70
C ALA A 85 -22.13 -19.31 -13.54
N GLY A 86 -21.32 -20.05 -14.31
CA GLY A 86 -19.85 -19.98 -14.20
C GLY A 86 -19.31 -18.56 -14.42
N GLU A 87 -19.90 -17.82 -15.36
CA GLU A 87 -19.53 -16.42 -15.64
C GLU A 87 -19.71 -15.50 -14.43
N ASP A 88 -20.81 -15.67 -13.68
CA ASP A 88 -21.06 -14.89 -12.46
C ASP A 88 -20.05 -15.23 -11.35
N VAL A 89 -19.73 -16.53 -11.22
CA VAL A 89 -18.78 -17.02 -10.22
C VAL A 89 -17.37 -16.52 -10.52
N ASP A 90 -16.95 -16.57 -11.78
CA ASP A 90 -15.64 -16.08 -12.21
C ASP A 90 -15.54 -14.56 -12.07
N SER A 91 -16.58 -13.81 -12.43
CA SER A 91 -16.59 -12.36 -12.24
C SER A 91 -16.35 -11.95 -10.77
N VAL A 92 -17.02 -12.61 -9.82
CA VAL A 92 -16.85 -12.33 -8.39
C VAL A 92 -15.46 -12.76 -7.91
N ALA A 93 -14.98 -13.94 -8.33
CA ALA A 93 -13.67 -14.44 -7.94
C ALA A 93 -12.54 -13.55 -8.47
N ASP A 94 -12.66 -13.05 -9.70
CA ASP A 94 -11.70 -12.15 -10.31
C ASP A 94 -11.69 -10.79 -9.59
N GLU A 95 -12.85 -10.23 -9.24
CA GLU A 95 -12.90 -8.98 -8.47
C GLU A 95 -12.22 -9.11 -7.09
N ILE A 96 -12.45 -10.22 -6.38
CA ILE A 96 -11.76 -10.51 -5.11
C ILE A 96 -10.24 -10.58 -5.33
N PHE A 97 -9.79 -11.26 -6.38
CA PHE A 97 -8.38 -11.39 -6.71
C PHE A 97 -7.76 -10.01 -7.03
N GLU A 98 -8.42 -9.21 -7.85
CA GLU A 98 -7.92 -7.90 -8.28
C GLU A 98 -7.80 -6.90 -7.12
N LEU A 99 -8.79 -6.89 -6.22
CA LEU A 99 -8.81 -6.02 -5.04
C LEU A 99 -7.67 -6.35 -4.06
N SER A 100 -7.31 -7.63 -3.96
CA SER A 100 -6.29 -8.13 -3.03
C SER A 100 -4.87 -8.20 -3.60
N ASN A 101 -4.73 -8.23 -4.93
CA ASN A 101 -3.44 -8.36 -5.63
C ASN A 101 -3.07 -7.09 -6.41
N GLN A 102 -3.22 -5.92 -5.77
CA GLN A 102 -3.01 -4.59 -6.39
C GLN A 102 -1.63 -4.40 -7.04
N VAL A 103 -0.58 -5.01 -6.48
CA VAL A 103 0.77 -4.90 -7.04
C VAL A 103 0.85 -5.65 -8.38
N GLU A 104 0.23 -6.83 -8.48
CA GLU A 104 0.14 -7.59 -9.74
C GLU A 104 -0.75 -6.86 -10.76
N THR A 105 -1.91 -6.35 -10.32
CA THR A 105 -2.85 -5.65 -11.20
C THR A 105 -2.40 -4.27 -11.65
N ARG A 106 -1.47 -3.62 -10.94
CA ARG A 106 -0.86 -2.33 -11.34
C ARG A 106 0.53 -2.47 -11.95
N GLY A 107 1.12 -3.66 -11.90
CA GLY A 107 2.47 -3.93 -12.42
C GLY A 107 3.60 -3.49 -11.49
N GLY A 108 3.29 -3.06 -10.26
CA GLY A 108 4.26 -2.55 -9.30
C GLY A 108 3.90 -1.19 -8.73
N GLY A 109 4.79 -0.67 -7.89
CA GLY A 109 4.68 0.66 -7.30
C GLY A 109 5.95 1.49 -7.50
N PRO A 110 5.86 2.83 -7.47
CA PRO A 110 7.04 3.68 -7.51
C PRO A 110 7.91 3.48 -6.27
N LEU A 111 9.23 3.45 -6.46
CA LEU A 111 10.20 3.48 -5.38
C LEU A 111 10.43 4.92 -4.94
N PHE A 112 10.10 5.22 -3.69
CA PHE A 112 10.31 6.52 -3.08
C PHE A 112 11.77 6.68 -2.63
N GLY A 113 12.29 7.91 -2.67
CA GLY A 113 13.62 8.24 -2.12
C GLY A 113 14.80 8.07 -3.08
N VAL A 114 14.55 7.93 -4.38
CA VAL A 114 15.60 7.87 -5.42
C VAL A 114 15.50 9.08 -6.36
N ASN A 115 16.64 9.48 -6.95
CA ASN A 115 16.71 10.62 -7.88
C ASN A 115 16.26 10.23 -9.30
N GLY A 116 15.00 9.81 -9.44
CA GLY A 116 14.41 9.39 -10.71
C GLY A 116 13.15 8.55 -10.53
N VAL A 117 12.50 8.21 -11.64
CA VAL A 117 11.34 7.31 -11.63
C VAL A 117 11.84 5.87 -11.68
N SER A 118 11.58 5.12 -10.61
CA SER A 118 11.84 3.69 -10.53
C SER A 118 10.56 2.99 -10.11
N VAL A 119 10.20 1.90 -10.80
CA VAL A 119 8.99 1.10 -10.51
C VAL A 119 9.41 -0.32 -10.17
N VAL A 120 8.97 -0.81 -9.01
CA VAL A 120 9.28 -2.14 -8.51
C VAL A 120 8.01 -2.99 -8.54
N GLY A 121 8.04 -4.07 -9.31
CA GLY A 121 7.01 -5.10 -9.37
C GLY A 121 7.48 -6.43 -8.79
N HIS A 122 6.63 -7.47 -8.86
CA HIS A 122 7.00 -8.82 -8.42
C HIS A 122 8.10 -9.44 -9.31
N GLY A 123 8.99 -10.22 -8.71
CA GLY A 123 10.00 -10.98 -9.46
C GLY A 123 9.44 -12.02 -10.42
N ALA A 124 8.19 -12.46 -10.21
CA ALA A 124 7.46 -13.39 -11.08
C ALA A 124 6.59 -12.68 -12.14
N ALA A 125 6.77 -11.37 -12.34
CA ALA A 125 5.95 -10.56 -13.25
C ALA A 125 6.01 -11.06 -14.70
N ARG A 126 4.85 -11.09 -15.36
CA ARG A 126 4.69 -11.40 -16.79
C ARG A 126 4.60 -10.13 -17.63
N ALA A 127 4.59 -10.28 -18.96
CA ALA A 127 4.57 -9.17 -19.92
C ALA A 127 3.48 -8.11 -19.63
N GLU A 128 2.27 -8.53 -19.27
CA GLU A 128 1.19 -7.58 -18.92
C GLU A 128 1.48 -6.77 -17.65
N ALA A 129 2.10 -7.37 -16.62
CA ALA A 129 2.53 -6.62 -15.44
C ALA A 129 3.64 -5.62 -15.80
N VAL A 130 4.59 -5.99 -16.66
CA VAL A 130 5.63 -5.07 -17.16
C VAL A 130 5.02 -3.90 -17.94
N LYS A 131 4.07 -4.15 -18.83
CA LYS A 131 3.33 -3.11 -19.55
C LYS A 131 2.65 -2.13 -18.59
N ARG A 132 2.01 -2.63 -17.53
CA ARG A 132 1.39 -1.78 -16.51
C ARG A 132 2.42 -0.99 -15.71
N ALA A 133 3.58 -1.58 -15.39
CA ALA A 133 4.70 -0.90 -14.76
C ALA A 133 5.21 0.29 -15.59
N ILE A 134 5.30 0.12 -16.92
CA ILE A 134 5.62 1.22 -17.85
C ILE A 134 4.56 2.32 -17.79
N GLY A 135 3.28 1.94 -17.72
CA GLY A 135 2.18 2.89 -17.50
C GLY A 135 2.32 3.68 -16.19
N MET A 136 2.69 3.01 -15.10
CA MET A 136 2.99 3.66 -13.81
C MET A 136 4.17 4.63 -13.92
N ALA A 137 5.25 4.23 -14.60
CA ALA A 137 6.41 5.08 -14.82
C ALA A 137 6.04 6.33 -15.63
N LYS A 138 5.25 6.17 -16.70
CA LYS A 138 4.72 7.29 -17.48
C LYS A 138 3.88 8.23 -16.61
N LEU A 139 2.98 7.70 -15.79
CA LEU A 139 2.16 8.48 -14.88
C LEU A 139 3.01 9.29 -13.88
N ALA A 140 4.06 8.69 -13.32
CA ALA A 140 4.97 9.37 -12.41
C ALA A 140 5.73 10.51 -13.09
N VAL A 141 6.14 10.34 -14.36
CA VAL A 141 6.74 11.41 -15.16
C VAL A 141 5.73 12.51 -15.46
N ASP A 142 4.55 12.17 -15.97
CA ASP A 142 3.53 13.12 -16.40
C ASP A 142 3.01 13.97 -15.22
N THR A 143 3.00 13.43 -14.01
CA THR A 143 2.56 14.13 -12.80
C THR A 143 3.69 14.90 -12.09
N GLY A 144 4.93 14.84 -12.60
CA GLY A 144 6.08 15.49 -11.96
C GLY A 144 6.40 14.91 -10.57
N PHE A 145 6.10 13.62 -10.36
CA PHE A 145 6.14 12.95 -9.06
C PHE A 145 7.45 13.18 -8.29
N VAL A 146 8.60 13.02 -8.96
CA VAL A 146 9.92 13.20 -8.35
C VAL A 146 10.14 14.66 -7.95
N SER A 147 9.79 15.61 -8.82
CA SER A 147 9.93 17.05 -8.54
C SER A 147 9.05 17.48 -7.37
N GLN A 148 7.82 16.96 -7.29
CA GLN A 148 6.93 17.25 -6.17
C GLN A 148 7.48 16.69 -4.86
N MET A 149 8.01 15.46 -4.86
CA MET A 149 8.66 14.90 -3.68
C MET A 149 9.83 15.75 -3.19
N TYR A 150 10.66 16.28 -4.10
CA TYR A 150 11.76 17.17 -3.75
C TYR A 150 11.26 18.46 -3.09
N GLN A 151 10.26 19.11 -3.69
CA GLN A 151 9.66 20.34 -3.13
C GLN A 151 9.05 20.10 -1.75
N ASP A 152 8.35 18.97 -1.57
CA ASP A 152 7.75 18.62 -0.30
C ASP A 152 8.82 18.36 0.77
N LEU A 153 9.90 17.64 0.43
CA LEU A 153 11.04 17.39 1.33
C LEU A 153 11.76 18.68 1.73
N GLU A 154 12.02 19.58 0.78
CA GLU A 154 12.60 20.91 1.08
C GLU A 154 11.71 21.69 2.05
N SER A 155 10.38 21.66 1.85
CA SER A 155 9.44 22.34 2.73
C SER A 155 9.43 21.75 4.15
N VAL A 156 9.67 20.45 4.30
CA VAL A 156 9.76 19.78 5.60
C VAL A 156 11.09 20.11 6.27
N HIS A 157 12.21 20.08 5.54
CA HIS A 157 13.52 20.45 6.09
C HIS A 157 13.55 21.89 6.59
N ALA A 158 13.03 22.84 5.81
CA ALA A 158 12.96 24.24 6.23
C ALA A 158 12.20 24.42 7.56
N ARG A 159 11.07 23.72 7.74
CA ARG A 159 10.30 23.75 9.00
C ARG A 159 11.02 23.13 10.19
N LEU A 160 11.89 22.16 9.95
CA LEU A 160 12.69 21.52 11.00
C LEU A 160 13.87 22.40 11.41
N GLU A 161 14.44 23.19 10.49
CA GLU A 161 15.51 24.15 10.79
C GLU A 161 15.02 25.39 11.55
N GLU A 162 13.73 25.72 11.43
CA GLU A 162 13.07 26.81 12.15
C GLU A 162 12.61 26.46 13.59
N GLN A 163 12.69 25.18 13.99
CA GLN A 163 12.30 24.66 15.33
C GLN A 163 13.48 24.45 16.26
#